data_AF-A0A4Q4TIF0-F1
#
_entry.id   AF-A0A4Q4TIF0-F1
#
_cell.length_a   1.000
_cell.length_b   1.000
_cell.length_c   1.000
_cell.angle_alpha   90.00
_cell.angle_beta   90.00
_cell.angle_gamma   90.00
#
_symmetry.space_group_name_H-M   'P 1'
#
loop_
_entity.id
_entity.type
_entity.pdbx_description
1 polymer ?
#
loop_
_entity_poly.entity_id
_entity_poly.type
_entity_poly.pdbx_seq_one_letter_code
_entity_poly.pdbx_strand_id
1 'polypeptide(L)'
;MRSPDSALIRSWSKAHDEAKKYGNDSDPKKKSAGEDLKEILRWISTSSGNEVLDRYFKSREKLQDSGMIAFDCLWALFAKGTLIVAKPFLKEHQIFFVQSVTMPDLEDDEPMFSIVAYSYEWDGSRFGRVPYPMQLPFFTDKKKISELDFYPLDYHVDAQGQQTFKYEGFAYHNRESGLFRSHTQIDDESGSYRSDMSYYKQSPDTADPPSTSYIKGVGVVDFKSYFQYQSPFAATLGGLCREANVMECSCNECKNIFEHLYRYSWDKRRPEESNFEDENYLLFPPRVLGYSLDQKRWVQVQATGLGLPGKANDENFHHKLQLSEEHKDIISKSAIAHGAKNIIDHIPGKGKGLIILLCGAPGVCKSLTAESVASLAEKPLFSVGY
;
A
#
# COMPACT_ATOMS: atom_id res chain seq x y z
N MET A 1 -22.28 -13.39 14.98
CA MET A 1 -22.98 -14.45 14.22
C MET A 1 -21.99 -15.36 13.50
N ARG A 2 -21.81 -16.60 13.95
CA ARG A 2 -21.16 -17.68 13.16
C ARG A 2 -22.26 -18.50 12.49
N SER A 3 -22.93 -17.93 11.47
CA SER A 3 -23.85 -18.75 10.67
C SER A 3 -23.03 -19.70 9.79
N PRO A 4 -23.33 -21.01 9.79
CA PRO A 4 -22.65 -21.98 8.93
C PRO A 4 -22.82 -21.65 7.43
N ASP A 5 -23.83 -20.86 7.07
CA ASP A 5 -24.22 -20.58 5.69
C ASP A 5 -23.58 -19.32 5.10
N SER A 6 -22.77 -18.60 5.89
CA SER A 6 -22.17 -17.32 5.47
C SER A 6 -21.44 -17.38 4.13
N ALA A 7 -20.80 -18.51 3.80
CA ALA A 7 -20.15 -18.72 2.51
C ALA A 7 -21.13 -18.80 1.33
N LEU A 8 -22.24 -19.53 1.51
CA LEU A 8 -23.32 -19.66 0.51
C LEU A 8 -24.03 -18.32 0.30
N ILE A 9 -24.33 -17.60 1.39
CA ILE A 9 -25.04 -16.31 1.31
C ILE A 9 -24.22 -15.26 0.54
N ARG A 10 -22.91 -15.25 0.77
CA ARG A 10 -21.95 -14.37 0.09
C ARG A 10 -21.73 -14.71 -1.38
N SER A 11 -21.84 -15.99 -1.73
CA SER A 11 -21.69 -16.48 -3.12
C SER A 11 -23.03 -16.81 -3.77
N TRP A 12 -24.11 -16.16 -3.34
CA TRP A 12 -25.49 -16.56 -3.65
C TRP A 12 -25.78 -16.76 -5.13
N SER A 13 -25.39 -15.80 -5.98
CA SER A 13 -25.62 -15.89 -7.42
C SER A 13 -24.89 -17.10 -8.01
N LYS A 14 -23.61 -17.28 -7.64
CA LYS A 14 -22.82 -18.44 -8.05
C LYS A 14 -23.42 -19.75 -7.56
N ALA A 15 -23.93 -19.78 -6.32
CA ALA A 15 -24.58 -20.96 -5.75
C ALA A 15 -25.87 -21.30 -6.51
N HIS A 16 -26.67 -20.30 -6.91
CA HIS A 16 -27.84 -20.49 -7.75
C HIS A 16 -27.48 -20.97 -9.17
N ASP A 17 -26.41 -20.44 -9.76
CA ASP A 17 -25.94 -20.84 -11.08
C ASP A 17 -25.43 -22.28 -11.08
N GLU A 18 -24.64 -22.66 -10.08
CA GLU A 18 -24.19 -24.05 -9.91
C GLU A 18 -25.37 -25.00 -9.59
N ALA A 19 -26.35 -24.58 -8.77
CA ALA A 19 -27.55 -25.37 -8.52
C ALA A 19 -28.34 -25.65 -9.81
N LYS A 20 -28.51 -24.63 -10.68
CA LYS A 20 -29.15 -24.78 -11.99
C LYS A 20 -28.35 -25.69 -12.92
N LYS A 21 -27.04 -25.50 -12.96
CA LYS A 21 -26.12 -26.28 -13.79
C LYS A 21 -26.18 -27.77 -13.44
N TYR A 22 -26.06 -28.10 -12.15
CA TYR A 22 -26.11 -29.50 -11.72
C TYR A 22 -27.52 -30.10 -11.77
N GLY A 23 -28.58 -29.32 -11.51
CA GLY A 23 -29.96 -29.82 -11.62
C GLY A 23 -30.37 -30.25 -13.03
N ASN A 24 -29.60 -29.85 -14.06
CA ASN A 24 -29.77 -30.28 -15.45
C ASN A 24 -28.70 -31.29 -15.91
N ASP A 25 -27.86 -31.80 -15.01
CA ASP A 25 -26.81 -32.76 -15.34
C ASP A 25 -27.42 -34.15 -15.64
N SER A 26 -26.80 -34.85 -16.58
CA SER A 26 -27.15 -36.22 -16.96
C SER A 26 -26.81 -37.27 -15.88
N ASP A 27 -25.84 -36.98 -15.02
CA ASP A 27 -25.47 -37.85 -13.89
C ASP A 27 -26.51 -37.71 -12.76
N PRO A 28 -27.23 -38.80 -12.39
CA PRO A 28 -28.25 -38.77 -11.35
C PRO A 28 -27.75 -38.23 -10.00
N LYS A 29 -26.48 -38.49 -9.64
CA LYS A 29 -25.90 -38.02 -8.37
C LYS A 29 -25.69 -36.51 -8.38
N LYS A 30 -25.17 -35.98 -9.48
CA LYS A 30 -24.96 -34.53 -9.65
C LYS A 30 -26.30 -33.80 -9.73
N LYS A 31 -27.27 -34.38 -10.45
CA LYS A 31 -28.63 -33.86 -10.51
C LYS A 31 -29.27 -33.73 -9.13
N SER A 32 -29.22 -34.80 -8.33
CA SER A 32 -29.69 -34.77 -6.94
C SER A 32 -29.00 -33.68 -6.13
N ALA A 33 -27.66 -33.57 -6.21
CA ALA A 33 -26.93 -32.54 -5.49
C ALA A 33 -27.31 -31.10 -5.89
N GLY A 34 -27.63 -30.87 -7.17
CA GLY A 34 -28.13 -29.58 -7.65
C GLY A 34 -29.53 -29.24 -7.13
N GLU A 35 -30.41 -30.23 -7.06
CA GLU A 35 -31.76 -30.09 -6.47
C GLU A 35 -31.68 -29.82 -4.96
N ASP A 36 -30.84 -30.56 -4.23
CA ASP A 36 -30.59 -30.37 -2.80
C ASP A 36 -30.04 -28.96 -2.51
N LEU A 37 -29.05 -28.51 -3.28
CA LEU A 37 -28.50 -27.16 -3.15
C LEU A 37 -29.57 -26.09 -3.38
N LYS A 38 -30.46 -26.29 -4.36
CA LYS A 38 -31.57 -25.38 -4.64
C LYS A 38 -32.54 -25.29 -3.46
N GLU A 39 -32.83 -26.41 -2.79
CA GLU A 39 -33.68 -26.41 -1.60
C GLU A 39 -33.00 -25.72 -0.41
N ILE A 40 -31.71 -25.95 -0.18
CA ILE A 40 -30.93 -25.27 0.86
C ILE A 40 -30.99 -23.74 0.66
N LEU A 41 -30.75 -23.26 -0.57
CA LEU A 41 -30.85 -21.82 -0.88
C LEU A 41 -32.28 -21.28 -0.65
N ARG A 42 -33.32 -22.06 -0.98
CA ARG A 42 -34.71 -21.68 -0.68
C ARG A 42 -34.95 -21.53 0.82
N TRP A 43 -34.46 -22.46 1.64
CA TRP A 43 -34.63 -22.40 3.09
C TRP A 43 -33.88 -21.23 3.71
N ILE A 44 -32.61 -21.03 3.33
CA ILE A 44 -31.80 -19.91 3.82
C ILE A 44 -32.45 -18.55 3.51
N SER A 45 -33.09 -18.40 2.34
CA SER A 45 -33.73 -17.13 1.96
C SER A 45 -35.13 -16.92 2.58
N THR A 46 -35.81 -17.99 2.97
CA THR A 46 -37.22 -17.92 3.44
C THR A 46 -37.34 -17.99 4.95
N SER A 47 -36.49 -18.76 5.62
CA SER A 47 -36.55 -19.01 7.06
C SER A 47 -35.18 -19.51 7.54
N SER A 48 -34.22 -18.59 7.62
CA SER A 48 -32.87 -18.90 8.09
C SER A 48 -32.80 -19.17 9.60
N GLY A 49 -33.89 -18.90 10.34
CA GLY A 49 -33.91 -18.94 11.80
C GLY A 49 -33.11 -17.79 12.44
N ASN A 50 -32.70 -16.81 11.64
CA ASN A 50 -31.93 -15.66 12.08
C ASN A 50 -32.55 -14.37 11.54
N GLU A 51 -33.01 -13.51 12.44
CA GLU A 51 -33.75 -12.29 12.07
C GLU A 51 -32.94 -11.34 11.17
N VAL A 52 -31.63 -11.24 11.40
CA VAL A 52 -30.73 -10.38 10.60
C VAL A 52 -30.62 -10.92 9.18
N LEU A 53 -30.45 -12.23 9.02
CA LEU A 53 -30.39 -12.88 7.71
C LEU A 53 -31.73 -12.78 6.96
N ASP A 54 -32.85 -13.01 7.65
CA ASP A 54 -34.17 -12.92 7.04
C ASP A 54 -34.49 -11.49 6.60
N ARG A 55 -34.07 -10.49 7.38
CA ARG A 55 -34.18 -9.06 7.02
C ARG A 55 -33.31 -8.71 5.81
N TYR A 56 -32.10 -9.24 5.76
CA TYR A 56 -31.22 -9.09 4.59
C TYR A 56 -31.89 -9.67 3.33
N PHE A 57 -32.36 -10.92 3.35
CA PHE A 57 -32.99 -11.52 2.16
C PHE A 57 -34.27 -10.82 1.71
N LYS A 58 -35.08 -10.30 2.64
CA LYS A 58 -36.26 -9.47 2.31
C LYS A 58 -35.90 -8.16 1.62
N SER A 59 -34.70 -7.63 1.84
CA SER A 59 -34.27 -6.33 1.31
C SER A 59 -33.22 -6.44 0.21
N ARG A 60 -32.58 -7.60 0.02
CA ARG A 60 -31.45 -7.85 -0.88
C ARG A 60 -31.63 -7.32 -2.30
N GLU A 61 -32.73 -7.68 -2.96
CA GLU A 61 -32.98 -7.25 -4.34
C GLU A 61 -33.09 -5.72 -4.42
N LYS A 62 -33.80 -5.10 -3.46
CA LYS A 62 -33.91 -3.65 -3.36
C LYS A 62 -32.58 -2.97 -3.02
N LEU A 63 -31.69 -3.63 -2.26
CA LEU A 63 -30.35 -3.13 -1.96
C LEU A 63 -29.48 -3.10 -3.23
N GLN A 64 -29.57 -4.13 -4.08
CA GLN A 64 -28.88 -4.18 -5.37
C GLN A 64 -29.36 -3.09 -6.33
N ASP A 65 -30.67 -2.82 -6.37
CA ASP A 65 -31.25 -1.83 -7.27
C ASP A 65 -31.09 -0.37 -6.79
N SER A 66 -31.13 -0.13 -5.48
CA SER A 66 -31.05 1.23 -4.91
C SER A 66 -29.63 1.72 -4.65
N GLY A 67 -28.64 0.81 -4.58
CA GLY A 67 -27.26 1.14 -4.22
C GLY A 67 -27.11 1.68 -2.78
N MET A 68 -28.12 1.49 -1.93
CA MET A 68 -28.09 1.88 -0.52
C MET A 68 -27.94 0.65 0.38
N ILE A 69 -27.33 0.82 1.56
CA ILE A 69 -27.08 -0.26 2.52
C ILE A 69 -27.34 0.19 3.95
N ALA A 70 -27.90 -0.71 4.76
CA ALA A 70 -28.03 -0.55 6.21
C ALA A 70 -26.83 -1.20 6.93
N PHE A 71 -26.46 -0.68 8.11
CA PHE A 71 -25.27 -1.12 8.83
C PHE A 71 -25.27 -2.63 9.15
N ASP A 72 -26.43 -3.17 9.54
CA ASP A 72 -26.64 -4.59 9.84
C ASP A 72 -26.44 -5.53 8.63
N CYS A 73 -26.43 -4.97 7.40
CA CYS A 73 -26.27 -5.72 6.16
C CYS A 73 -24.85 -5.60 5.54
N LEU A 74 -23.92 -4.84 6.15
CA LEU A 74 -22.57 -4.62 5.60
C LEU A 74 -21.81 -5.93 5.34
N TRP A 75 -21.94 -6.92 6.23
CA TRP A 75 -21.26 -8.20 6.15
C TRP A 75 -21.52 -8.99 4.86
N ALA A 76 -22.63 -8.69 4.17
CA ALA A 76 -23.02 -9.32 2.92
C ALA A 76 -22.24 -8.75 1.72
N LEU A 77 -21.78 -7.50 1.79
CA LEU A 77 -21.00 -6.84 0.74
C LEU A 77 -19.52 -7.27 0.74
N PHE A 78 -18.96 -7.54 1.91
CA PHE A 78 -17.52 -7.75 2.08
C PHE A 78 -17.18 -9.24 2.18
N ALA A 79 -17.65 -10.05 1.23
CA ALA A 79 -17.24 -11.45 1.19
C ALA A 79 -15.73 -11.59 1.03
N LYS A 80 -15.14 -12.68 1.52
CA LYS A 80 -13.71 -12.96 1.31
C LYS A 80 -13.40 -12.97 -0.19
N GLY A 81 -12.26 -12.37 -0.56
CA GLY A 81 -11.81 -12.21 -1.95
C GLY A 81 -12.47 -11.05 -2.71
N THR A 82 -13.49 -10.39 -2.15
CA THR A 82 -14.14 -9.23 -2.79
C THR A 82 -13.14 -8.10 -2.95
N LEU A 83 -13.04 -7.54 -4.16
CA LEU A 83 -12.28 -6.34 -4.42
C LEU A 83 -13.02 -5.14 -3.83
N ILE A 84 -12.31 -4.32 -3.08
CA ILE A 84 -12.85 -3.10 -2.47
C ILE A 84 -11.99 -1.91 -2.88
N VAL A 85 -12.62 -0.74 -2.93
CA VAL A 85 -11.95 0.54 -3.12
C VAL A 85 -11.93 1.27 -1.78
N ALA A 86 -10.78 1.82 -1.42
CA ALA A 86 -10.60 2.71 -0.28
C ALA A 86 -9.68 3.88 -0.65
N LYS A 87 -9.58 4.88 0.23
CA LYS A 87 -8.76 6.09 0.00
C LYS A 87 -7.71 6.32 1.10
N PRO A 88 -6.81 5.35 1.36
CA PRO A 88 -5.91 5.42 2.51
C PRO A 88 -4.80 6.46 2.35
N PHE A 89 -4.47 6.84 1.12
CA PHE A 89 -3.29 7.64 0.79
C PHE A 89 -3.69 8.84 -0.08
N LEU A 90 -3.68 10.04 0.51
CA LEU A 90 -3.85 11.33 -0.16
C LEU A 90 -5.17 11.43 -0.92
N LYS A 91 -6.21 10.77 -0.41
CA LYS A 91 -7.54 10.65 -1.03
C LYS A 91 -7.55 9.95 -2.39
N GLU A 92 -6.45 9.30 -2.77
CA GLU A 92 -6.37 8.48 -3.98
C GLU A 92 -7.07 7.15 -3.78
N HIS A 93 -7.80 6.71 -4.80
CA HIS A 93 -8.40 5.39 -4.81
C HIS A 93 -7.31 4.32 -4.86
N GLN A 94 -7.45 3.32 -4.01
CA GLN A 94 -6.64 2.11 -4.01
C GLN A 94 -7.54 0.89 -3.86
N ILE A 95 -7.22 -0.16 -4.61
CA ILE A 95 -7.95 -1.43 -4.54
C ILE A 95 -7.28 -2.37 -3.54
N PHE A 96 -8.11 -3.06 -2.77
CA PHE A 96 -7.73 -4.13 -1.84
C PHE A 96 -8.61 -5.35 -2.09
N PHE A 97 -8.29 -6.48 -1.48
CA PHE A 97 -9.20 -7.63 -1.43
C PHE A 97 -9.43 -8.11 0.00
N VAL A 98 -10.69 -8.39 0.33
CA VAL A 98 -11.11 -8.75 1.69
C VAL A 98 -10.55 -10.13 2.09
N GLN A 99 -9.91 -10.20 3.25
CA GLN A 99 -9.41 -11.44 3.86
C GLN A 99 -10.39 -11.98 4.90
N SER A 100 -10.87 -11.12 5.79
CA SER A 100 -11.83 -11.47 6.82
C SER A 100 -12.75 -10.32 7.18
N VAL A 101 -13.85 -10.68 7.82
CA VAL A 101 -14.87 -9.77 8.32
C VAL A 101 -15.14 -10.13 9.76
N THR A 102 -15.10 -9.13 10.62
CA THR A 102 -15.49 -9.21 12.02
C THR A 102 -16.80 -8.48 12.17
N MET A 103 -17.83 -9.20 12.66
CA MET A 103 -19.13 -8.61 12.91
C MET A 103 -19.03 -7.62 14.07
N PRO A 104 -19.73 -6.48 14.02
CA PRO A 104 -19.81 -5.56 15.14
C PRO A 104 -20.42 -6.28 16.35
N ASP A 105 -19.90 -5.98 17.53
CA ASP A 105 -20.64 -6.25 18.76
C ASP A 105 -21.71 -5.17 18.90
N LEU A 106 -22.97 -5.59 18.99
CA LEU A 106 -24.10 -4.66 19.09
C LEU A 106 -24.37 -4.23 20.53
N GLU A 107 -23.67 -4.83 21.50
CA GLU A 107 -23.72 -4.44 22.91
C GLU A 107 -22.72 -3.31 23.24
N ASP A 108 -21.77 -3.03 22.34
CA ASP A 108 -20.85 -1.89 22.46
C ASP A 108 -21.59 -0.56 22.30
N ASP A 109 -21.15 0.46 23.05
CA ASP A 109 -21.70 1.82 22.95
C ASP A 109 -21.50 2.43 21.54
N GLU A 110 -20.40 2.06 20.88
CA GLU A 110 -20.06 2.46 19.50
C GLU A 110 -19.72 1.22 18.64
N PRO A 111 -20.74 0.52 18.10
CA PRO A 111 -20.51 -0.67 17.29
C PRO A 111 -19.70 -0.36 16.03
N MET A 112 -18.62 -1.12 15.78
CA MET A 112 -17.75 -0.93 14.62
C MET A 112 -17.79 -2.15 13.70
N PHE A 113 -18.11 -1.93 12.42
CA PHE A 113 -17.97 -2.99 11.41
C PHE A 113 -16.52 -3.04 10.95
N SER A 114 -15.84 -4.17 11.15
CA SER A 114 -14.41 -4.29 10.87
C SER A 114 -14.11 -5.34 9.81
N ILE A 115 -13.21 -5.02 8.89
CA ILE A 115 -12.64 -5.97 7.94
C ILE A 115 -11.13 -5.95 8.00
N VAL A 116 -10.53 -7.03 7.53
CA VAL A 116 -9.11 -7.07 7.19
C VAL A 116 -9.04 -7.25 5.68
N ALA A 117 -8.34 -6.37 4.98
CA ALA A 117 -8.13 -6.49 3.54
C ALA A 117 -6.64 -6.45 3.20
N TYR A 118 -6.26 -7.23 2.20
CA TYR A 118 -4.90 -7.26 1.71
C TYR A 118 -4.67 -6.20 0.64
N SER A 119 -3.56 -5.49 0.76
CA SER A 119 -2.87 -4.82 -0.35
C SER A 119 -1.69 -5.68 -0.79
N TYR A 120 -1.17 -5.43 -1.98
CA TYR A 120 0.03 -6.10 -2.46
C TYR A 120 1.21 -5.13 -2.51
N GLU A 121 2.21 -5.31 -1.65
CA GLU A 121 3.31 -4.35 -1.48
C GLU A 121 4.67 -4.92 -1.84
N TRP A 122 5.56 -4.04 -2.31
CA TRP A 122 6.98 -4.30 -2.49
C TRP A 122 7.72 -4.00 -1.20
N ASP A 123 8.50 -4.95 -0.67
CA ASP A 123 9.30 -4.75 0.55
C ASP A 123 10.74 -4.26 0.27
N GLY A 124 11.08 -4.01 -1.00
CA GLY A 124 12.46 -3.74 -1.43
C GLY A 124 13.19 -4.96 -1.99
N SER A 125 12.65 -6.16 -1.84
CA SER A 125 13.24 -7.41 -2.35
C SER A 125 12.25 -8.38 -2.97
N ARG A 126 11.01 -8.42 -2.51
CA ARG A 126 9.95 -9.28 -3.02
C ARG A 126 8.60 -8.59 -2.87
N PHE A 127 7.65 -8.99 -3.69
CA PHE A 127 6.28 -8.60 -3.44
C PHE A 127 5.61 -9.54 -2.44
N GLY A 128 4.63 -9.03 -1.70
CA GLY A 128 3.80 -9.85 -0.84
C GLY A 128 2.53 -9.15 -0.37
N ARG A 129 1.56 -9.97 0.01
CA ARG A 129 0.32 -9.50 0.63
C ARG A 129 0.60 -8.87 1.99
N VAL A 130 0.02 -7.70 2.22
CA VAL A 130 0.10 -6.95 3.48
C VAL A 130 -1.32 -6.66 3.97
N PRO A 131 -1.70 -7.14 5.16
CA PRO A 131 -3.06 -6.96 5.68
C PRO A 131 -3.23 -5.60 6.34
N TYR A 132 -4.37 -4.98 6.06
CA TYR A 132 -4.78 -3.71 6.63
C TYR A 132 -6.18 -3.84 7.25
N PRO A 133 -6.33 -3.56 8.56
CA PRO A 133 -7.63 -3.47 9.19
C PRO A 133 -8.31 -2.17 8.74
N MET A 134 -9.60 -2.24 8.46
CA MET A 134 -10.44 -1.10 8.11
C MET A 134 -11.76 -1.21 8.86
N GLN A 135 -12.31 -0.07 9.27
CA GLN A 135 -13.50 -0.03 10.10
C GLN A 135 -14.51 1.00 9.58
N LEU A 136 -15.79 0.67 9.70
CA LEU A 136 -16.89 1.60 9.46
C LEU A 136 -17.62 1.82 10.79
N PRO A 137 -17.82 3.08 11.21
CA PRO A 137 -18.62 3.38 12.39
C PRO A 137 -20.10 3.08 12.15
N PHE A 138 -20.81 2.77 13.23
CA PHE A 138 -22.25 2.59 13.21
C PHE A 138 -22.96 3.76 12.53
N PHE A 139 -23.99 3.45 11.75
CA PHE A 139 -24.89 4.44 11.19
C PHE A 139 -26.34 3.94 11.24
N THR A 140 -27.25 4.83 11.63
CA THR A 140 -28.68 4.52 11.77
C THR A 140 -29.39 4.48 10.42
N ASP A 141 -29.15 5.50 9.58
CA ASP A 141 -29.81 5.64 8.30
C ASP A 141 -29.07 4.88 7.20
N LYS A 142 -29.81 4.40 6.19
CA LYS A 142 -29.20 3.77 5.03
C LYS A 142 -28.25 4.75 4.35
N LYS A 143 -27.04 4.28 4.03
CA LYS A 143 -26.04 5.05 3.28
C LYS A 143 -25.90 4.53 1.87
N LYS A 144 -25.52 5.40 0.94
CA LYS A 144 -25.13 4.97 -0.40
C LYS A 144 -23.81 4.18 -0.31
N ILE A 145 -23.72 3.03 -0.97
CA ILE A 145 -22.54 2.15 -0.86
C ILE A 145 -21.27 2.89 -1.29
N SER A 146 -21.35 3.72 -2.33
CA SER A 146 -20.23 4.52 -2.85
C SER A 146 -19.75 5.64 -1.90
N GLU A 147 -20.50 5.96 -0.85
CA GLU A 147 -20.18 7.01 0.14
C GLU A 147 -19.51 6.45 1.40
N LEU A 148 -19.35 5.13 1.51
CA LEU A 148 -18.60 4.49 2.59
C LEU A 148 -17.09 4.78 2.44
N ASP A 149 -16.35 4.78 3.55
CA ASP A 149 -14.88 4.98 3.53
C ASP A 149 -14.15 3.89 2.72
N PHE A 150 -14.75 2.70 2.67
CA PHE A 150 -14.41 1.63 1.75
C PHE A 150 -15.67 0.86 1.31
N TYR A 151 -15.68 0.38 0.07
CA TYR A 151 -16.82 -0.31 -0.52
C TYR A 151 -16.41 -1.24 -1.67
N PRO A 152 -17.25 -2.23 -2.06
CA PRO A 152 -16.91 -3.13 -3.15
C PRO A 152 -16.73 -2.42 -4.49
N LEU A 153 -15.74 -2.85 -5.27
CA LEU A 153 -15.37 -2.26 -6.57
C LEU A 153 -16.54 -2.18 -7.55
N ASP A 154 -17.49 -3.13 -7.50
CA ASP A 154 -18.68 -3.16 -8.36
C ASP A 154 -19.59 -1.93 -8.20
N TYR A 155 -19.53 -1.26 -7.03
CA TYR A 155 -20.30 -0.04 -6.76
C TYR A 155 -19.48 1.23 -6.99
N HIS A 156 -18.25 1.10 -7.49
CA HIS A 156 -17.42 2.22 -7.87
C HIS A 156 -17.90 2.80 -9.19
N VAL A 157 -18.55 3.95 -9.10
CA VAL A 157 -18.96 4.74 -10.27
C VAL A 157 -17.94 5.86 -10.41
N ASP A 158 -16.93 5.64 -11.23
CA ASP A 158 -16.10 6.73 -11.74
C ASP A 158 -16.47 7.00 -13.20
N ALA A 159 -16.29 8.25 -13.64
CA ALA A 159 -16.24 8.53 -15.07
C ALA A 159 -15.14 7.65 -15.68
N GLN A 160 -15.33 7.12 -16.89
CA GLN A 160 -14.25 6.42 -17.61
C GLN A 160 -12.95 7.20 -17.44
N GLY A 161 -12.01 6.62 -16.68
CA GLY A 161 -10.79 7.30 -16.30
C GLY A 161 -10.05 7.73 -17.56
N GLN A 162 -9.75 9.02 -17.66
CA GLN A 162 -8.76 9.48 -18.62
C GLN A 162 -7.41 8.94 -18.16
N GLN A 163 -6.86 7.98 -18.90
CA GLN A 163 -5.46 7.60 -18.76
C GLN A 163 -4.60 8.84 -19.03
N THR A 164 -3.62 9.08 -18.15
CA THR A 164 -2.56 10.11 -18.15
C THR A 164 -2.91 11.55 -17.73
N PHE A 165 -2.25 12.02 -16.65
CA PHE A 165 -1.94 13.44 -16.41
C PHE A 165 -0.58 13.58 -15.69
N LYS A 166 0.05 14.76 -15.83
CA LYS A 166 1.23 15.20 -15.05
C LYS A 166 0.79 15.81 -13.71
N TYR A 167 1.54 15.58 -12.63
CA TYR A 167 1.21 16.06 -11.28
C TYR A 167 2.36 16.80 -10.57
N GLU A 168 2.01 17.80 -9.73
CA GLU A 168 2.83 18.51 -8.73
C GLU A 168 1.97 18.64 -7.44
N GLY A 169 2.40 18.16 -6.25
CA GLY A 169 1.57 18.24 -5.02
C GLY A 169 2.09 17.53 -3.74
N PHE A 170 1.20 17.26 -2.77
CA PHE A 170 1.51 16.86 -1.38
C PHE A 170 2.06 15.43 -1.20
N ALA A 171 2.80 15.20 -0.09
CA ALA A 171 3.34 13.90 0.33
C ALA A 171 3.16 13.65 1.84
N TYR A 172 3.08 12.38 2.28
CA TYR A 172 3.06 12.01 3.70
C TYR A 172 4.45 11.69 4.25
N HIS A 173 4.70 12.08 5.50
CA HIS A 173 5.89 11.73 6.26
C HIS A 173 5.57 11.54 7.75
N ASN A 174 6.41 10.80 8.48
CA ASN A 174 6.33 10.71 9.94
C ASN A 174 7.18 11.81 10.58
N ARG A 175 6.80 12.24 11.80
CA ARG A 175 7.46 13.34 12.51
C ARG A 175 8.93 13.07 12.88
N GLU A 176 9.35 11.80 12.94
CA GLU A 176 10.70 11.39 13.38
C GLU A 176 11.51 10.60 12.33
N SER A 177 11.36 10.97 11.05
CA SER A 177 11.88 10.19 9.91
C SER A 177 13.25 10.65 9.36
N GLY A 178 14.01 11.42 10.13
CA GLY A 178 15.33 11.94 9.76
C GLY A 178 16.47 10.94 10.01
N LEU A 179 17.53 11.00 9.21
CA LEU A 179 18.74 10.16 9.37
C LEU A 179 19.55 10.46 10.64
N PHE A 180 19.36 11.64 11.21
CA PHE A 180 20.00 12.06 12.45
C PHE A 180 18.94 12.17 13.53
N ARG A 181 18.93 11.22 14.48
CA ARG A 181 18.23 11.37 15.76
C ARG A 181 18.90 12.50 16.53
N SER A 182 18.50 13.74 16.27
CA SER A 182 18.74 14.83 17.20
C SER A 182 17.80 14.60 18.39
N HIS A 183 18.30 13.91 19.41
CA HIS A 183 17.77 14.09 20.75
C HIS A 183 18.04 15.54 21.14
N THR A 184 17.12 16.45 20.86
CA THR A 184 16.96 17.60 21.72
C THR A 184 16.30 17.09 22.99
N GLN A 185 17.12 16.82 24.00
CA GLN A 185 16.68 16.66 25.38
C GLN A 185 15.80 17.86 25.72
N ILE A 186 14.52 17.58 25.95
CA ILE A 186 13.74 18.35 26.91
C ILE A 186 13.59 17.41 28.08
N ASP A 187 14.15 17.83 29.21
CA ASP A 187 14.16 17.12 30.47
C ASP A 187 12.72 16.75 30.87
N ASP A 188 12.46 15.45 30.99
CA ASP A 188 11.49 14.95 31.95
C ASP A 188 12.02 13.62 32.50
N GLU A 189 12.52 13.72 33.73
CA GLU A 189 12.91 12.59 34.57
C GLU A 189 11.69 11.76 34.90
N SER A 190 11.54 10.58 34.29
CA SER A 190 11.08 9.38 34.98
C SER A 190 11.16 8.14 34.10
N GLY A 191 11.70 7.06 34.67
CA GLY A 191 11.18 5.71 34.39
C GLY A 191 12.02 4.77 33.53
N SER A 192 13.10 4.26 34.13
CA SER A 192 13.62 2.89 34.00
C SER A 192 13.73 2.25 32.61
N TYR A 193 14.97 1.93 32.23
CA TYR A 193 15.31 0.84 31.33
C TYR A 193 14.57 -0.44 31.75
N ARG A 194 13.54 -0.82 30.99
CA ARG A 194 13.01 -2.18 30.97
C ARG A 194 13.30 -2.81 29.62
N SER A 195 14.22 -3.77 29.64
CA SER A 195 14.34 -4.80 28.62
C SER A 195 13.06 -5.62 28.61
N ASP A 196 12.12 -5.33 27.71
CA ASP A 196 10.97 -6.22 27.51
C ASP A 196 10.60 -6.35 26.02
N MET A 197 10.80 -7.59 25.58
CA MET A 197 10.64 -8.14 24.25
C MET A 197 9.16 -8.37 23.92
N SER A 198 8.38 -7.29 23.87
CA SER A 198 6.95 -7.35 23.49
C SER A 198 6.76 -6.96 22.03
N TYR A 199 6.80 -7.97 21.17
CA TYR A 199 6.35 -7.86 19.78
C TYR A 199 4.82 -7.64 19.72
N TYR A 200 4.43 -6.56 19.05
CA TYR A 200 3.13 -6.27 18.44
C TYR A 200 1.87 -6.15 19.33
N LYS A 201 1.63 -4.92 19.79
CA LYS A 201 0.28 -4.36 19.90
C LYS A 201 0.35 -2.87 19.56
N GLN A 202 0.11 -2.51 18.29
CA GLN A 202 -0.24 -1.14 17.94
C GLN A 202 -1.76 -1.06 18.06
N SER A 203 -2.24 -0.37 19.09
CA SER A 203 -3.63 0.11 19.07
C SER A 203 -3.72 1.16 17.96
N PRO A 204 -4.83 1.25 17.20
CA PRO A 204 -5.07 2.35 16.27
C PRO A 204 -4.86 3.74 16.91
N ASP A 205 -5.04 3.83 18.23
CA ASP A 205 -4.94 5.07 19.02
C ASP A 205 -3.51 5.53 19.34
N THR A 206 -2.47 4.75 19.03
CA THR A 206 -1.07 5.09 19.40
C THR A 206 -0.16 5.39 18.22
N ALA A 207 -0.65 5.36 16.98
CA ALA A 207 0.13 5.81 15.82
C ALA A 207 -0.15 7.29 15.58
N ASP A 208 0.86 8.14 15.71
CA ASP A 208 0.74 9.55 15.34
C ASP A 208 0.22 9.66 13.89
N PRO A 209 -0.83 10.46 13.62
CA PRO A 209 -1.34 10.62 12.28
C PRO A 209 -0.22 11.16 11.37
N PRO A 210 -0.03 10.59 10.18
CA PRO A 210 1.05 10.97 9.29
C PRO A 210 0.90 12.46 8.93
N SER A 211 1.99 13.22 9.08
CA SER A 211 2.00 14.63 8.70
C SER A 211 2.10 14.76 7.19
N THR A 212 1.43 15.77 6.62
CA THR A 212 1.53 16.07 5.19
C THR A 212 2.44 17.26 4.97
N SER A 213 3.26 17.20 3.93
CA SER A 213 4.08 18.33 3.48
C SER A 213 4.15 18.37 1.97
N TYR A 214 4.21 19.57 1.41
CA TYR A 214 4.57 19.73 0.01
C TYR A 214 6.04 19.37 -0.19
N ILE A 215 6.35 18.57 -1.21
CA ILE A 215 7.73 18.17 -1.54
C ILE A 215 8.00 18.54 -2.99
N LYS A 216 9.08 19.28 -3.22
CA LYS A 216 9.58 19.61 -4.56
C LYS A 216 11.07 19.35 -4.60
N GLY A 217 11.50 18.45 -5.47
CA GLY A 217 12.92 18.12 -5.61
C GLY A 217 13.17 16.66 -5.92
N VAL A 218 14.44 16.27 -5.83
CA VAL A 218 14.89 14.91 -6.14
C VAL A 218 14.65 14.01 -4.92
N GLY A 219 13.89 12.93 -5.14
CA GLY A 219 13.71 11.85 -4.19
C GLY A 219 14.47 10.60 -4.63
N VAL A 220 15.03 9.86 -3.68
CA VAL A 220 15.62 8.54 -3.95
C VAL A 220 14.59 7.47 -3.62
N VAL A 221 14.15 6.70 -4.61
CA VAL A 221 13.24 5.57 -4.39
C VAL A 221 14.06 4.39 -3.89
N ASP A 222 13.90 4.05 -2.60
CA ASP A 222 14.54 2.89 -1.98
C ASP A 222 13.62 2.33 -0.89
N PHE A 223 12.83 1.34 -1.28
CA PHE A 223 11.89 0.68 -0.38
C PHE A 223 12.61 -0.09 0.73
N LYS A 224 13.74 -0.73 0.40
CA LYS A 224 14.49 -1.54 1.36
C LYS A 224 15.04 -0.66 2.48
N SER A 225 15.71 0.44 2.11
CA SER A 225 16.21 1.39 3.10
C SER A 225 15.08 2.12 3.81
N TYR A 226 13.96 2.41 3.15
CA TYR A 226 12.77 2.94 3.83
C TYR A 226 12.35 2.01 4.97
N PHE A 227 12.11 0.73 4.73
CA PHE A 227 11.69 -0.19 5.79
C PHE A 227 12.75 -0.45 6.85
N GLN A 228 14.04 -0.37 6.49
CA GLN A 228 15.13 -0.59 7.42
C GLN A 228 15.37 0.58 8.38
N TYR A 229 15.22 1.82 7.90
CA TYR A 229 15.62 3.02 8.64
C TYR A 229 14.46 3.91 9.07
N GLN A 230 13.26 3.68 8.56
CA GLN A 230 12.06 4.35 9.04
C GLN A 230 11.71 3.88 10.45
N SER A 231 11.05 4.73 11.23
CA SER A 231 10.48 4.34 12.52
C SER A 231 9.62 3.08 12.36
N PRO A 232 9.76 2.07 13.24
CA PRO A 232 8.90 0.88 13.21
C PRO A 232 7.43 1.19 13.53
N PHE A 233 7.15 2.39 14.04
CA PHE A 233 5.80 2.90 14.32
C PHE A 233 5.20 3.71 13.16
N ALA A 234 5.95 3.88 12.08
CA ALA A 234 5.48 4.56 10.89
C ALA A 234 4.30 3.83 10.24
N ALA A 235 3.19 4.54 10.04
CA ALA A 235 2.16 4.07 9.15
C ALA A 235 2.78 3.79 7.77
N THR A 236 2.44 2.62 7.21
CA THR A 236 3.10 2.13 5.98
C THR A 236 2.32 2.46 4.73
N LEU A 237 1.03 2.78 4.87
CA LEU A 237 0.15 3.17 3.78
C LEU A 237 -0.76 4.33 4.21
N GLY A 238 -0.29 5.56 3.98
CA GLY A 238 -0.97 6.74 4.51
C GLY A 238 -1.11 6.64 6.03
N GLY A 239 -2.34 6.63 6.55
CA GLY A 239 -2.63 6.43 7.98
C GLY A 239 -2.89 4.97 8.40
N LEU A 240 -2.88 4.00 7.48
CA LEU A 240 -3.17 2.61 7.80
C LEU A 240 -1.94 1.87 8.36
N CYS A 241 -2.17 1.13 9.45
CA CYS A 241 -1.21 0.24 10.08
C CYS A 241 -1.40 -1.20 9.64
N ARG A 242 -0.31 -1.96 9.54
CA ARG A 242 -0.35 -3.37 9.14
C ARG A 242 -0.85 -4.24 10.28
N GLU A 243 -1.66 -5.24 9.98
CA GLU A 243 -2.04 -6.24 10.97
C GLU A 243 -0.97 -7.35 11.09
N ALA A 244 -0.39 -7.53 12.28
CA ALA A 244 0.71 -8.47 12.47
C ALA A 244 0.27 -9.95 12.51
N ASN A 245 -0.98 -10.23 12.93
CA ASN A 245 -1.42 -11.57 13.34
C ASN A 245 -2.62 -12.08 12.53
N VAL A 246 -2.52 -12.00 11.21
CA VAL A 246 -3.55 -12.62 10.36
C VAL A 246 -3.31 -14.13 10.27
N MET A 247 -4.18 -14.90 10.92
CA MET A 247 -4.16 -16.35 10.86
C MET A 247 -4.70 -16.84 9.51
N GLU A 248 -3.83 -17.37 8.67
CA GLU A 248 -4.18 -18.07 7.43
C GLU A 248 -3.82 -19.57 7.53
N CYS A 249 -4.61 -20.42 6.89
CA CYS A 249 -4.26 -21.83 6.77
C CYS A 249 -3.04 -21.97 5.85
N SER A 250 -1.99 -22.64 6.33
CA SER A 250 -0.74 -22.81 5.59
C SER A 250 -0.64 -24.15 4.84
N CYS A 251 -1.66 -25.01 4.96
CA CYS A 251 -1.67 -26.34 4.34
C CYS A 251 -1.79 -26.25 2.81
N ASN A 252 -1.22 -27.24 2.12
CA ASN A 252 -1.16 -27.24 0.65
C ASN A 252 -2.56 -27.32 0.02
N GLU A 253 -3.47 -28.06 0.63
CA GLU A 253 -4.83 -28.23 0.15
C GLU A 253 -5.61 -26.91 0.15
N CYS A 254 -5.61 -26.17 1.27
CA CYS A 254 -6.24 -24.85 1.33
C CYS A 254 -5.57 -23.86 0.37
N LYS A 255 -4.24 -23.89 0.24
CA LYS A 255 -3.54 -23.01 -0.72
C LYS A 255 -3.98 -23.28 -2.16
N ASN A 256 -4.09 -24.55 -2.54
CA ASN A 256 -4.51 -24.91 -3.89
C ASN A 256 -5.99 -24.60 -4.14
N ILE A 257 -6.87 -24.93 -3.18
CA ILE A 257 -8.32 -24.71 -3.31
C ILE A 257 -8.65 -23.22 -3.37
N PHE A 258 -7.97 -22.41 -2.56
CA PHE A 258 -8.26 -20.98 -2.43
C PHE A 258 -7.22 -20.09 -3.13
N GLU A 259 -6.43 -20.64 -4.05
CA GLU A 259 -5.38 -19.91 -4.78
C GLU A 259 -5.95 -18.65 -5.42
N HIS A 260 -7.00 -18.77 -6.22
CA HIS A 260 -7.62 -17.62 -6.88
C HIS A 260 -8.25 -16.62 -5.89
N LEU A 261 -8.71 -17.10 -4.72
CA LEU A 261 -9.38 -16.26 -3.74
C LEU A 261 -8.38 -15.38 -2.95
N TYR A 262 -7.27 -15.98 -2.53
CA TYR A 262 -6.27 -15.33 -1.66
C TYR A 262 -4.98 -14.95 -2.39
N ARG A 263 -4.82 -15.39 -3.64
CA ARG A 263 -3.69 -15.10 -4.54
C ARG A 263 -2.36 -15.53 -3.92
N TYR A 264 -2.29 -16.73 -3.36
CA TYR A 264 -1.09 -17.20 -2.65
C TYR A 264 0.14 -17.32 -3.55
N SER A 265 -0.03 -17.68 -4.83
CA SER A 265 1.05 -17.77 -5.81
C SER A 265 1.67 -16.43 -6.16
N TRP A 266 1.06 -15.32 -5.74
CA TRP A 266 1.63 -14.01 -5.95
C TRP A 266 2.73 -13.79 -4.93
N ASP A 267 2.51 -14.19 -3.67
CA ASP A 267 3.46 -13.96 -2.58
C ASP A 267 4.88 -14.38 -2.94
N LYS A 268 5.83 -13.50 -2.59
CA LYS A 268 7.28 -13.72 -2.75
C LYS A 268 7.76 -13.79 -4.20
N ARG A 269 6.95 -13.34 -5.17
CA ARG A 269 7.41 -13.10 -6.55
C ARG A 269 8.51 -12.04 -6.61
N ARG A 270 9.47 -12.28 -7.51
CA ARG A 270 10.58 -11.36 -7.80
C ARG A 270 10.29 -10.54 -9.06
N PRO A 271 10.71 -9.27 -9.12
CA PRO A 271 10.46 -8.40 -10.28
C PRO A 271 11.00 -8.98 -11.59
N GLU A 272 12.16 -9.65 -11.55
CA GLU A 272 12.85 -10.16 -12.73
C GLU A 272 12.19 -11.42 -13.33
N GLU A 273 11.34 -12.10 -12.56
CA GLU A 273 10.72 -13.38 -12.90
C GLU A 273 9.22 -13.23 -13.24
N SER A 274 8.67 -12.01 -13.22
CA SER A 274 7.21 -11.78 -13.17
C SER A 274 6.65 -11.10 -14.41
N ASN A 275 5.85 -11.83 -15.19
CA ASN A 275 4.78 -11.23 -15.99
C ASN A 275 3.59 -11.01 -15.07
N PHE A 276 3.33 -9.75 -14.70
CA PHE A 276 2.14 -9.38 -13.93
C PHE A 276 0.94 -9.24 -14.87
N GLU A 277 -0.21 -9.74 -14.44
CA GLU A 277 -1.50 -9.52 -15.09
C GLU A 277 -2.07 -8.15 -14.71
N ASP A 278 -3.02 -7.62 -15.48
CA ASP A 278 -3.64 -6.32 -15.21
C ASP A 278 -4.23 -6.24 -13.79
N GLU A 279 -4.80 -7.34 -13.29
CA GLU A 279 -5.34 -7.44 -11.93
C GLU A 279 -4.26 -7.27 -10.85
N ASN A 280 -3.00 -7.65 -11.11
CA ASN A 280 -1.91 -7.43 -10.19
C ASN A 280 -1.67 -5.93 -9.99
N TYR A 281 -1.60 -5.18 -11.09
CA TYR A 281 -1.32 -3.74 -11.06
C TYR A 281 -2.42 -2.96 -10.34
N LEU A 282 -3.68 -3.40 -10.41
CA LEU A 282 -4.80 -2.81 -9.66
C LEU A 282 -4.60 -2.85 -8.14
N LEU A 283 -3.92 -3.88 -7.63
CA LEU A 283 -3.71 -4.11 -6.19
C LEU A 283 -2.43 -3.47 -5.64
N PHE A 284 -1.63 -2.82 -6.49
CA PHE A 284 -0.44 -2.12 -6.05
C PHE A 284 -0.83 -0.73 -5.50
N PRO A 285 -0.27 -0.31 -4.36
CA PRO A 285 -0.48 1.03 -3.85
C PRO A 285 -0.08 2.08 -4.90
N PRO A 286 -0.87 3.15 -5.10
CA PRO A 286 -0.55 4.24 -6.04
C PRO A 286 0.54 5.17 -5.48
N ARG A 287 1.55 4.62 -4.79
CA ARG A 287 2.61 5.34 -4.10
C ARG A 287 3.96 4.64 -4.24
N VAL A 288 5.03 5.41 -4.05
CA VAL A 288 6.38 4.88 -3.85
C VAL A 288 6.97 5.35 -2.54
N LEU A 289 7.90 4.55 -2.03
CA LEU A 289 8.66 4.81 -0.82
C LEU A 289 10.04 5.34 -1.17
N GLY A 290 10.41 6.45 -0.56
CA GLY A 290 11.71 7.05 -0.85
C GLY A 290 12.17 8.05 0.17
N TYR A 291 13.34 8.61 -0.09
CA TYR A 291 13.98 9.60 0.74
C TYR A 291 13.99 10.95 0.02
N SER A 292 13.43 11.97 0.65
CA SER A 292 13.51 13.35 0.17
C SER A 292 14.87 13.92 0.53
N LEU A 293 15.69 14.23 -0.47
CA LEU A 293 17.05 14.75 -0.25
C LEU A 293 17.03 16.19 0.29
N ASP A 294 16.07 16.98 -0.18
CA ASP A 294 15.87 18.37 0.24
C ASP A 294 15.44 18.46 1.71
N GLN A 295 14.42 17.68 2.07
CA GLN A 295 13.87 17.68 3.44
C GLN A 295 14.58 16.70 4.38
N LYS A 296 15.55 15.94 3.86
CA LYS A 296 16.36 14.96 4.60
C LYS A 296 15.53 13.98 5.44
N ARG A 297 14.45 13.45 4.87
CA ARG A 297 13.52 12.53 5.56
C ARG A 297 12.90 11.47 4.65
N TRP A 298 12.48 10.36 5.24
CA TRP A 298 11.71 9.31 4.57
C TRP A 298 10.27 9.76 4.30
N VAL A 299 9.81 9.54 3.07
CA VAL A 299 8.53 10.05 2.58
C VAL A 299 7.81 9.00 1.74
N GLN A 300 6.48 9.12 1.71
CA GLN A 300 5.61 8.39 0.80
C GLN A 300 5.04 9.38 -0.20
N VAL A 301 5.23 9.13 -1.50
CA VAL A 301 4.79 10.03 -2.58
C VAL A 301 3.93 9.27 -3.58
N GLN A 302 3.01 9.97 -4.25
CA GLN A 302 2.17 9.35 -5.29
C GLN A 302 3.01 8.90 -6.47
N ALA A 303 2.71 7.71 -7.00
CA ALA A 303 3.42 7.17 -8.16
C ALA A 303 3.21 8.03 -9.42
N THR A 304 2.02 8.63 -9.56
CA THR A 304 1.65 9.57 -10.64
C THR A 304 2.44 10.87 -10.61
N GLY A 305 2.99 11.25 -9.46
CA GLY A 305 3.82 12.44 -9.28
C GLY A 305 5.28 12.27 -9.64
N LEU A 306 5.69 11.07 -10.05
CA LEU A 306 7.08 10.79 -10.38
C LEU A 306 7.40 11.30 -11.78
N GLY A 307 8.23 12.33 -11.85
CA GLY A 307 8.96 12.67 -13.05
C GLY A 307 10.30 11.94 -13.08
N LEU A 308 10.75 11.54 -14.27
CA LEU A 308 12.18 11.28 -14.45
C LEU A 308 12.94 12.57 -14.13
N PRO A 309 14.06 12.51 -13.40
CA PRO A 309 14.90 13.67 -13.21
C PRO A 309 15.24 14.26 -14.59
N GLY A 310 15.16 15.58 -14.72
CA GLY A 310 15.52 16.25 -15.98
C GLY A 310 16.91 15.83 -16.44
N LYS A 311 17.14 15.76 -17.75
CA LYS A 311 18.48 15.49 -18.30
C LYS A 311 19.49 16.46 -17.68
N ALA A 312 20.71 15.97 -17.45
CA ALA A 312 21.78 16.80 -16.94
C ALA A 312 21.87 18.10 -17.74
N ASN A 313 21.78 19.24 -17.06
CA ASN A 313 21.87 20.52 -17.73
C ASN A 313 23.35 20.89 -17.88
N ASP A 314 23.98 20.34 -18.91
CA ASP A 314 25.40 20.51 -19.25
C ASP A 314 25.78 21.99 -19.35
N GLU A 315 24.84 22.89 -19.67
CA GLU A 315 25.07 24.32 -19.76
C GLU A 315 25.54 24.95 -18.44
N ASN A 316 25.04 24.47 -17.30
CA ASN A 316 25.46 25.02 -16.00
C ASN A 316 26.93 24.69 -15.73
N PHE A 317 27.36 23.46 -16.02
CA PHE A 317 28.75 23.01 -15.81
C PHE A 317 29.72 23.65 -16.82
N HIS A 318 29.33 23.68 -18.10
CA HIS A 318 30.23 24.17 -19.15
C HIS A 318 30.26 25.70 -19.24
N HIS A 319 29.12 26.38 -19.08
CA HIS A 319 29.01 27.83 -19.36
C HIS A 319 28.87 28.72 -18.12
N LYS A 320 28.22 28.26 -17.03
CA LYS A 320 28.05 29.10 -15.82
C LYS A 320 29.14 28.90 -14.78
N LEU A 321 29.81 27.74 -14.80
CA LEU A 321 30.83 27.40 -13.82
C LEU A 321 32.15 28.11 -14.13
N GLN A 322 32.57 29.01 -13.24
CA GLN A 322 33.84 29.73 -13.33
C GLN A 322 35.02 28.86 -12.83
N LEU A 323 35.28 27.78 -13.55
CA LEU A 323 36.45 26.90 -13.40
C LEU A 323 37.24 26.88 -14.71
N SER A 324 38.56 26.70 -14.65
CA SER A 324 39.35 26.49 -15.88
C SER A 324 38.93 25.20 -16.56
N GLU A 325 39.04 25.15 -17.89
CA GLU A 325 38.67 23.96 -18.66
C GLU A 325 39.45 22.71 -18.23
N GLU A 326 40.72 22.86 -17.83
CA GLU A 326 41.52 21.76 -17.28
C GLU A 326 40.92 21.18 -16.00
N HIS A 327 40.47 22.03 -15.06
CA HIS A 327 39.82 21.55 -13.84
C HIS A 327 38.44 20.93 -14.12
N LYS A 328 37.67 21.48 -15.06
CA LYS A 328 36.38 20.90 -15.49
C LYS A 328 36.58 19.52 -16.10
N ASP A 329 37.59 19.34 -16.94
CA ASP A 329 37.92 18.06 -17.57
C ASP A 329 38.32 17.01 -16.55
N ILE A 330 39.18 17.35 -15.59
CA ILE A 330 39.58 16.44 -14.50
C ILE A 330 38.37 16.04 -13.66
N ILE A 331 37.57 17.01 -13.21
CA ILE A 331 36.43 16.74 -12.33
C ILE A 331 35.38 15.87 -13.04
N SER A 332 35.03 16.21 -14.29
CA SER A 332 34.02 15.46 -15.05
C SER A 332 34.49 14.03 -15.35
N LYS A 333 35.71 13.85 -15.86
CA LYS A 333 36.28 12.53 -16.13
C LYS A 333 36.39 11.70 -14.86
N SER A 334 36.87 12.27 -13.75
CA SER A 334 36.93 11.56 -12.47
C SER A 334 35.54 11.17 -11.96
N ALA A 335 34.57 12.07 -11.99
CA ALA A 335 33.21 11.80 -11.52
C ALA A 335 32.50 10.74 -12.38
N ILE A 336 32.62 10.81 -13.70
CA ILE A 336 32.03 9.86 -14.65
C ILE A 336 32.72 8.48 -14.51
N ALA A 337 34.06 8.45 -14.45
CA ALA A 337 34.82 7.20 -14.31
C ALA A 337 34.50 6.48 -12.99
N HIS A 338 34.40 7.21 -11.87
CA HIS A 338 33.95 6.66 -10.59
C HIS A 338 32.44 6.36 -10.56
N GLY A 339 31.65 7.01 -11.42
CA GLY A 339 30.24 6.77 -11.58
C GLY A 339 29.91 5.45 -12.29
N ALA A 340 30.73 5.08 -13.27
CA ALA A 340 30.61 3.85 -14.03
C ALA A 340 31.02 2.62 -13.20
N LYS A 341 30.26 1.52 -13.30
CA LYS A 341 30.51 0.23 -12.61
C LYS A 341 31.85 -0.47 -12.99
N ASN A 342 32.74 0.21 -13.71
CA ASN A 342 33.90 -0.37 -14.39
C ASN A 342 35.27 -0.04 -13.77
N ILE A 343 35.33 0.46 -12.53
CA ILE A 343 36.63 0.54 -11.85
C ILE A 343 36.98 -0.86 -11.32
N ILE A 344 37.87 -1.54 -12.05
CA ILE A 344 38.46 -2.81 -11.65
C ILE A 344 39.35 -2.55 -10.44
N ASP A 345 38.85 -2.95 -9.28
CA ASP A 345 39.54 -2.81 -8.00
C ASP A 345 40.51 -3.99 -7.83
N HIS A 346 41.83 -3.75 -7.94
CA HIS A 346 42.84 -4.81 -7.73
C HIS A 346 42.89 -5.32 -6.28
N ILE A 347 42.29 -4.58 -5.33
CA ILE A 347 42.21 -4.92 -3.91
C ILE A 347 40.76 -4.68 -3.44
N PRO A 348 39.99 -5.69 -3.01
CA PRO A 348 38.59 -5.50 -2.64
C PRO A 348 38.38 -4.36 -1.64
N GLY A 349 37.80 -3.24 -2.09
CA GLY A 349 37.45 -2.10 -1.24
C GLY A 349 38.41 -0.91 -1.29
N LYS A 350 39.45 -0.91 -2.13
CA LYS A 350 40.48 0.14 -2.19
C LYS A 350 40.39 0.95 -3.50
N GLY A 351 39.75 2.13 -3.46
CA GLY A 351 39.63 3.02 -4.65
C GLY A 351 38.20 3.28 -5.10
N LYS A 352 37.20 2.89 -4.30
CA LYS A 352 35.79 3.20 -4.54
C LYS A 352 35.37 4.62 -4.13
N GLY A 353 36.23 5.34 -3.40
CA GLY A 353 35.94 6.69 -2.91
C GLY A 353 36.66 7.76 -3.73
N LEU A 354 35.90 8.66 -4.33
CA LEU A 354 36.40 9.91 -4.90
C LEU A 354 36.08 11.04 -3.90
N ILE A 355 37.10 11.75 -3.44
CA ILE A 355 36.95 12.93 -2.58
C ILE A 355 37.45 14.13 -3.37
N ILE A 356 36.58 15.11 -3.59
CA ILE A 356 36.92 16.38 -4.23
C ILE A 356 36.81 17.48 -3.17
N LEU A 357 37.92 18.17 -2.91
CA LEU A 357 37.95 19.33 -2.01
C LEU A 357 37.93 20.62 -2.83
N LEU A 358 36.85 21.40 -2.70
CA LEU A 358 36.72 22.71 -3.33
C LEU A 358 37.08 23.81 -2.32
N CYS A 359 38.30 24.34 -2.41
CA CYS A 359 38.77 25.44 -1.55
C CYS A 359 38.70 26.79 -2.28
N GLY A 360 38.15 27.81 -1.63
CA GLY A 360 38.10 29.17 -2.16
C GLY A 360 37.25 30.12 -1.31
N ALA A 361 37.34 31.42 -1.59
CA ALA A 361 36.59 32.46 -0.88
C ALA A 361 35.05 32.24 -0.94
N PRO A 362 34.25 32.79 -0.01
CA PRO A 362 32.78 32.77 -0.12
C PRO A 362 32.31 33.35 -1.47
N GLY A 363 31.25 32.78 -2.06
CA GLY A 363 30.68 33.27 -3.33
C GLY A 363 31.31 32.73 -4.62
N VAL A 364 32.39 31.95 -4.57
CA VAL A 364 33.07 31.40 -5.77
C VAL A 364 32.40 30.15 -6.38
N CYS A 365 31.07 30.06 -6.33
CA CYS A 365 30.28 28.98 -6.97
C CYS A 365 30.61 27.53 -6.53
N LYS A 366 31.23 27.30 -5.35
CA LYS A 366 31.56 25.94 -4.85
C LYS A 366 30.36 24.99 -4.81
N SER A 367 29.21 25.46 -4.33
CA SER A 367 27.97 24.67 -4.29
C SER A 367 27.45 24.36 -5.68
N LEU A 368 27.53 25.33 -6.60
CA LEU A 368 27.15 25.14 -8.00
C LEU A 368 28.05 24.11 -8.70
N THR A 369 29.34 24.05 -8.35
CA THR A 369 30.24 22.98 -8.81
C THR A 369 29.73 21.62 -8.38
N ALA A 370 29.40 21.44 -7.10
CA ALA A 370 28.92 20.16 -6.59
C ALA A 370 27.60 19.71 -7.24
N GLU A 371 26.64 20.63 -7.38
CA GLU A 371 25.36 20.37 -8.07
C GLU A 371 25.56 20.00 -9.54
N SER A 372 26.43 20.73 -10.24
CA SER A 372 26.70 20.50 -11.66
C SER A 372 27.40 19.16 -11.89
N VAL A 373 28.34 18.76 -11.02
CA VAL A 373 29.01 17.46 -11.08
C VAL A 373 28.04 16.30 -10.80
N ALA A 374 27.18 16.44 -9.79
CA ALA A 374 26.16 15.44 -9.50
C ALA A 374 25.19 15.27 -10.67
N SER A 375 24.77 16.40 -11.28
CA SER A 375 23.94 16.40 -12.47
C SER A 375 24.62 15.68 -13.64
N LEU A 376 25.89 15.97 -13.94
CA LEU A 376 26.65 15.31 -15.01
C LEU A 376 26.80 13.81 -14.80
N ALA A 377 26.94 13.40 -13.54
CA ALA A 377 27.03 11.99 -13.18
C ALA A 377 25.67 11.27 -13.19
N GLU A 378 24.57 11.99 -13.49
CA GLU A 378 23.19 11.53 -13.37
C GLU A 378 22.88 10.93 -11.99
N LYS A 379 23.48 11.51 -10.94
CA LYS A 379 23.35 11.06 -9.56
C LYS A 379 22.74 12.14 -8.67
N PRO A 380 21.94 11.76 -7.67
CA PRO A 380 21.42 12.70 -6.70
C PRO A 380 22.54 13.34 -5.88
N LEU A 381 22.44 14.65 -5.63
CA LEU A 381 23.30 15.35 -4.67
C LEU A 381 22.66 15.29 -3.28
N PHE A 382 23.40 14.80 -2.29
CA PHE A 382 23.00 14.85 -0.88
C PHE A 382 23.86 15.85 -0.12
N SER A 383 23.24 16.95 0.34
CA SER A 383 23.93 18.03 1.05
C SER A 383 23.96 17.78 2.56
N VAL A 384 25.16 17.70 3.14
CA VAL A 384 25.39 17.57 4.58
C VAL A 384 25.89 18.93 5.11
N GLY A 385 25.04 19.94 5.03
CA GLY A 385 25.26 21.28 5.57
C GLY A 385 23.96 21.84 6.17
N TYR A 386 24.11 22.78 7.11
CA TYR A 386 23.00 23.46 7.81
C TYR A 386 22.22 24.39 6.89
#